data_AF-A0A0S7YPL0-F1
#
_entry.id   AF-A0A0S7YPL0-F1
#
_cell.length_a   1.000
_cell.length_b   1.000
_cell.length_c   1.000
_cell.angle_alpha   90.00
_cell.angle_beta   90.00
_cell.angle_gamma   90.00
#
_symmetry.space_group_name_H-M   'P 1'
#
loop_
_entity.id
_entity.type
_entity.pdbx_description
1 polymer ?
#
loop_
_entity_poly.entity_id
_entity_poly.type
_entity_poly.pdbx_seq_one_letter_code
_entity_poly.pdbx_strand_id
1 'polypeptide(L)'
;MFGDHRKLFLIPMALLVLGALGACTDETIIYEEIIVTEPFPLYEEPLEAALGFVGYSDSESKLVVCGNCHVEKQGGWENTGHADAWQGLQDSGGAQGFCEGCHTVGQMGNVIDDIAGHEATGEEKYYDVQCEACHGPGLEHVQNPKEATVPLAPLNVGADATATGGCGECHSDPTGGGHHPFVDEWAQSRHGDASTHKDYRERSGCDGCHGGEGALRAWGVNTEYLEKGQGDQIGITCAVCHDPHSDENAHQLRWPVDNRDVDQNLCMKCHQRRAVPDPGSSRGPHSPQGPLLLGQDVGWIPPNFAFDTIFADGGAIRGTHGSEANQELCATCHLNSYEVTDPATGEFVFSATGHLFKPTPCVDAQGVPTG
;
A
#
# COMPACT_ATOMS: atom_id res chain seq x y z
N MET A 1 85.16 -39.39 7.52
CA MET A 1 85.91 -39.24 6.25
C MET A 1 84.91 -38.70 5.23
N PHE A 2 85.12 -37.46 4.75
CA PHE A 2 84.61 -36.75 3.55
C PHE A 2 83.30 -37.22 2.87
N GLY A 3 82.35 -36.41 2.41
CA GLY A 3 82.18 -34.96 2.18
C GLY A 3 80.66 -34.72 1.90
N ASP A 4 80.11 -33.56 2.22
CA ASP A 4 79.93 -32.36 1.40
C ASP A 4 78.90 -32.46 0.24
N HIS A 5 78.06 -31.41 0.18
CA HIS A 5 77.11 -30.93 -0.85
C HIS A 5 75.64 -31.43 -0.80
N ARG A 6 74.65 -30.60 -0.40
CA ARG A 6 73.91 -29.53 -1.16
C ARG A 6 73.02 -30.15 -2.27
N LYS A 7 71.68 -29.99 -2.37
CA LYS A 7 70.75 -28.86 -2.12
C LYS A 7 69.26 -29.31 -2.25
N LEU A 8 68.37 -28.63 -1.48
CA LEU A 8 66.98 -28.16 -1.73
C LEU A 8 65.91 -29.16 -2.27
N PHE A 9 64.64 -29.18 -1.86
CA PHE A 9 63.56 -28.17 -1.67
C PHE A 9 62.38 -28.96 -1.03
N LEU A 10 61.63 -28.56 0.00
CA LEU A 10 60.54 -27.58 0.06
C LEU A 10 59.90 -27.64 1.47
N ILE A 11 59.50 -26.50 2.00
CA ILE A 11 58.76 -26.28 3.26
C ILE A 11 57.24 -26.34 2.96
N PRO A 12 56.39 -26.78 3.91
CA PRO A 12 55.40 -25.87 4.52
C PRO A 12 55.35 -26.08 6.05
N MET A 13 55.64 -25.07 6.88
CA MET A 13 54.76 -23.97 7.27
C MET A 13 53.63 -24.45 8.19
N ALA A 14 53.95 -24.62 9.47
CA ALA A 14 53.00 -24.79 10.56
C ALA A 14 53.29 -23.70 11.61
N LEU A 15 52.69 -22.51 11.43
CA LEU A 15 52.70 -21.41 12.39
C LEU A 15 51.76 -20.31 11.88
N LEU A 16 50.51 -20.27 12.38
CA LEU A 16 49.65 -19.07 12.38
C LEU A 16 48.25 -19.37 12.99
N VAL A 17 48.14 -19.57 14.32
CA VAL A 17 46.81 -19.52 15.01
C VAL A 17 46.88 -18.91 16.42
N LEU A 18 47.80 -18.00 16.73
CA LEU A 18 47.80 -17.33 18.04
C LEU A 18 48.08 -15.82 17.94
N GLY A 19 47.20 -15.08 17.26
CA GLY A 19 47.38 -13.63 17.09
C GLY A 19 46.13 -12.81 16.77
N ALA A 20 44.92 -13.27 17.12
CA ALA A 20 43.68 -12.57 16.74
C ALA A 20 42.71 -12.32 17.92
N LEU A 21 43.24 -12.04 19.12
CA LEU A 21 42.41 -11.67 20.28
C LEU A 21 42.79 -10.33 20.92
N GLY A 22 43.55 -9.47 20.21
CA GLY A 22 44.05 -8.19 20.72
C GLY A 22 43.62 -6.95 19.95
N ALA A 23 42.64 -7.05 19.05
CA ALA A 23 42.13 -5.93 18.27
C ALA A 23 40.66 -5.65 18.62
N CYS A 24 40.41 -5.25 19.86
CA CYS A 24 39.23 -4.47 20.21
C CYS A 24 39.75 -3.06 20.49
N THR A 25 39.26 -2.12 19.71
CA THR A 25 39.69 -0.74 19.58
C THR A 25 39.43 0.05 20.86
N ASP A 26 40.39 0.87 21.28
CA ASP A 26 40.12 2.03 22.14
C ASP A 26 39.34 3.05 21.28
N GLU A 27 38.05 2.78 21.06
CA GLU A 27 37.14 3.79 20.52
C GLU A 27 36.88 4.80 21.64
N THR A 28 37.61 5.90 21.58
CA THR A 28 37.26 7.09 22.34
C THR A 28 35.91 7.55 21.80
N ILE A 29 34.83 7.28 22.54
CA ILE A 29 33.53 7.87 22.27
C ILE A 29 33.69 9.37 22.53
N ILE A 30 33.90 10.13 21.45
CA ILE A 30 33.83 11.58 21.51
C ILE A 30 32.35 11.91 21.53
N TYR A 31 31.84 12.25 22.72
CA TYR A 31 30.59 12.98 22.82
C TYR A 31 30.87 14.41 22.34
N GLU A 32 30.74 14.66 21.04
CA GLU A 32 30.54 16.04 20.59
C GLU A 32 29.16 16.46 21.08
N GLU A 33 29.17 17.20 22.19
CA GLU A 33 28.03 18.02 22.55
C GLU A 33 27.93 19.10 21.48
N ILE A 34 27.17 18.83 20.42
CA ILE A 34 26.75 19.86 19.47
C ILE A 34 25.86 20.79 20.30
N ILE A 35 26.47 21.84 20.85
CA ILE A 35 25.74 23.00 21.34
C ILE A 35 25.16 23.64 20.08
N VAL A 36 23.96 23.19 19.68
CA VAL A 36 23.16 23.88 18.67
C VAL A 36 22.80 25.22 19.33
N THR A 37 23.60 26.26 19.04
CA THR A 37 23.39 27.60 19.60
C THR A 37 22.11 28.24 19.08
N GLU A 38 21.55 27.69 18.00
CA GLU A 38 20.23 27.95 17.47
C GLU A 38 19.61 26.58 17.17
N PRO A 39 18.37 26.27 17.56
CA PRO A 39 17.73 25.02 17.14
C PRO A 39 17.78 24.94 15.62
N PHE A 40 18.20 23.80 15.07
CA PHE A 40 18.06 23.53 13.64
C PHE A 40 16.60 23.80 13.29
N PRO A 41 16.27 24.75 12.40
CA PRO A 41 14.88 25.07 12.12
C PRO A 41 14.22 23.79 11.59
N LEU A 42 13.24 23.27 12.34
CA LEU A 42 12.55 22.01 12.02
C LEU A 42 11.82 22.09 10.68
N TYR A 43 11.51 23.31 10.24
CA TYR A 43 10.88 23.63 8.96
C TYR A 43 11.20 25.09 8.60
N GLU A 44 11.12 25.41 7.31
CA GLU A 44 11.08 26.80 6.84
C GLU A 44 9.66 27.35 7.01
N GLU A 45 9.54 28.55 7.60
CA GLU A 45 8.22 29.19 7.77
C GLU A 45 7.49 29.31 6.42
N PRO A 46 6.30 28.69 6.28
CA PRO A 46 5.63 28.64 5.00
C PRO A 46 5.08 30.00 4.60
N LEU A 47 4.97 30.24 3.30
CA LEU A 47 4.30 31.43 2.77
C LEU A 47 2.84 31.46 3.22
N GLU A 48 2.26 32.66 3.41
CA GLU A 48 0.84 32.80 3.76
C GLU A 48 -0.08 32.09 2.76
N ALA A 49 0.28 32.15 1.47
CA ALA A 49 -0.44 31.48 0.38
C ALA A 49 -0.38 29.95 0.47
N ALA A 50 0.57 29.38 1.20
CA ALA A 50 0.65 27.94 1.43
C ALA A 50 -0.29 27.46 2.56
N LEU A 51 -1.10 28.32 3.17
CA LEU A 51 -2.12 27.94 4.17
C LEU A 51 -1.64 27.00 5.30
N GLY A 52 -0.37 27.07 5.68
CA GLY A 52 0.21 26.23 6.73
C GLY A 52 0.70 24.85 6.30
N PHE A 53 0.79 24.58 5.00
CA PHE A 53 1.52 23.42 4.47
C PHE A 53 3.03 23.63 4.66
N VAL A 54 3.72 22.68 5.26
CA VAL A 54 5.16 22.81 5.62
C VAL A 54 6.11 22.12 4.63
N GLY A 55 5.67 21.06 3.96
CA GLY A 55 6.40 20.37 2.91
C GLY A 55 7.66 19.61 3.36
N TYR A 56 8.63 19.53 2.46
CA TYR A 56 9.96 18.98 2.72
C TYR A 56 10.77 19.88 3.67
N SER A 57 11.44 19.24 4.64
CA SER A 57 12.56 19.87 5.36
C SER A 57 13.89 19.70 4.62
N ASP A 58 14.03 18.61 3.86
CA ASP A 58 15.14 18.36 2.94
C ASP A 58 14.63 17.50 1.77
N SER A 59 14.51 18.11 0.59
CA SER A 59 14.00 17.43 -0.61
C SER A 59 15.02 16.47 -1.21
N GLU A 60 16.32 16.65 -0.99
CA GLU A 60 17.36 15.77 -1.56
C GLU A 60 17.33 14.39 -0.90
N SER A 61 17.06 14.35 0.41
CA SER A 61 16.90 13.11 1.18
C SER A 61 15.44 12.63 1.30
N LYS A 62 14.50 13.31 0.63
CA LYS A 62 13.04 13.08 0.77
C LYS A 62 12.54 13.17 2.22
N LEU A 63 13.17 13.98 3.06
CA LEU A 63 12.77 14.15 4.46
C LEU A 63 11.69 15.23 4.58
N VAL A 64 10.44 14.80 4.78
CA VAL A 64 9.33 15.72 5.07
C VAL A 64 9.41 16.24 6.50
N VAL A 65 8.86 17.43 6.75
CA VAL A 65 8.87 18.03 8.10
C VAL A 65 8.25 17.08 9.13
N CYS A 66 7.17 16.37 8.77
CA CYS A 66 6.52 15.38 9.64
C CYS A 66 7.46 14.22 10.02
N GLY A 67 8.37 13.85 9.12
CA GLY A 67 9.32 12.76 9.29
C GLY A 67 10.38 13.01 10.38
N ASN A 68 10.61 14.28 10.75
CA ASN A 68 11.48 14.63 11.88
C ASN A 68 10.97 14.08 13.23
N CYS A 69 9.67 13.83 13.35
CA CYS A 69 9.04 13.25 14.55
C CYS A 69 8.44 11.86 14.28
N HIS A 70 7.87 11.62 13.10
CA HIS A 70 7.18 10.39 12.72
C HIS A 70 8.07 9.45 11.89
N VAL A 71 9.24 9.11 12.43
CA VAL A 71 10.31 8.40 11.72
C VAL A 71 9.89 7.05 11.11
N GLU A 72 8.99 6.31 11.76
CA GLU A 72 8.50 5.03 11.22
C GLU A 72 7.68 5.23 9.94
N LYS A 73 6.82 6.25 9.91
CA LYS A 73 5.97 6.52 8.73
C LYS A 73 6.76 7.18 7.62
N GLN A 74 7.72 8.04 7.95
CA GLN A 74 8.70 8.56 7.00
C GLN A 74 9.45 7.43 6.29
N GLY A 75 10.06 6.53 7.05
CA GLY A 75 10.89 5.47 6.49
C GLY A 75 10.14 4.48 5.60
N GLY A 76 8.82 4.34 5.76
CA GLY A 76 7.99 3.57 4.84
C GLY A 76 7.51 4.40 3.64
N TRP A 77 7.03 5.63 3.87
CA TRP A 77 6.52 6.51 2.82
C TRP A 77 7.57 6.84 1.75
N GLU A 78 8.82 7.09 2.14
CA GLU A 78 9.88 7.50 1.20
C GLU A 78 10.22 6.45 0.13
N ASN A 79 9.82 5.19 0.36
CA ASN A 79 9.97 4.08 -0.58
C ASN A 79 8.72 3.83 -1.44
N THR A 80 7.67 4.62 -1.27
CA THR A 80 6.42 4.50 -2.02
C THR A 80 6.46 5.30 -3.31
N GLY A 81 5.60 4.95 -4.28
CA GLY A 81 5.46 5.73 -5.52
C GLY A 81 5.00 7.17 -5.28
N HIS A 82 4.35 7.45 -4.14
CA HIS A 82 3.97 8.81 -3.77
C HIS A 82 5.16 9.72 -3.51
N ALA A 83 6.26 9.19 -2.96
CA ALA A 83 7.51 9.94 -2.73
C ALA A 83 8.36 10.12 -4.00
N ASP A 84 7.91 9.60 -5.14
CA ASP A 84 8.51 9.78 -6.47
C ASP A 84 7.51 10.38 -7.47
N ALA A 85 6.36 10.85 -7.01
CA ALA A 85 5.25 11.23 -7.86
C ALA A 85 5.63 12.38 -8.82
N TRP A 86 6.38 13.37 -8.35
CA TRP A 86 6.80 14.48 -9.21
C TRP A 86 7.75 14.00 -10.30
N GLN A 87 8.81 13.27 -9.93
CA GLN A 87 9.78 12.76 -10.89
C GLN A 87 9.11 11.79 -11.90
N GLY A 88 8.21 10.93 -11.43
CA GLY A 88 7.41 10.05 -12.29
C GLY A 88 6.55 10.80 -13.30
N LEU A 89 5.95 11.94 -12.92
CA LEU A 89 5.24 12.82 -13.85
C LEU A 89 6.18 13.38 -14.91
N GLN A 90 7.35 13.88 -14.51
CA GLN A 90 8.32 14.46 -15.44
C GLN A 90 8.84 13.41 -16.44
N ASP A 91 9.06 12.18 -15.97
CA ASP A 91 9.56 11.07 -16.78
C ASP A 91 8.51 10.48 -17.74
N SER A 92 7.21 10.77 -17.52
CA SER A 92 6.13 10.33 -18.41
C SER A 92 6.22 10.89 -19.83
N GLY A 93 6.92 12.03 -20.01
CA GLY A 93 7.00 12.75 -21.28
C GLY A 93 5.71 13.50 -21.66
N GLY A 94 4.68 13.45 -20.82
CA GLY A 94 3.36 14.05 -21.02
C GLY A 94 2.94 15.05 -19.95
N ALA A 95 3.85 15.47 -19.06
CA ALA A 95 3.55 16.37 -17.95
C ALA A 95 2.87 17.68 -18.42
N GLN A 96 1.77 18.05 -17.78
CA GLN A 96 1.03 19.29 -18.00
C GLN A 96 0.67 19.91 -16.64
N GLY A 97 0.40 21.22 -16.61
CA GLY A 97 0.09 21.92 -15.36
C GLY A 97 -1.12 21.37 -14.60
N PHE A 98 -2.11 20.80 -15.30
CA PHE A 98 -3.25 20.15 -14.64
C PHE A 98 -2.90 18.83 -13.93
N CYS A 99 -1.73 18.24 -14.23
CA CYS A 99 -1.23 17.05 -13.55
C CYS A 99 -0.60 17.40 -12.20
N GLU A 100 -0.04 18.60 -12.06
CA GLU A 100 0.77 19.00 -10.91
C GLU A 100 -0.02 18.93 -9.60
N GLY A 101 -1.33 19.24 -9.62
CA GLY A 101 -2.19 19.15 -8.44
C GLY A 101 -2.30 17.76 -7.83
N CYS A 102 -2.12 16.69 -8.61
CA CYS A 102 -2.13 15.30 -8.12
C CYS A 102 -0.73 14.77 -7.79
N HIS A 103 0.32 15.48 -8.17
CA HIS A 103 1.73 15.05 -8.07
C HIS A 103 2.55 15.96 -7.14
N THR A 104 1.87 16.80 -6.36
CA THR A 104 2.44 17.73 -5.39
C THR A 104 1.54 17.83 -4.15
N VAL A 105 2.04 18.49 -3.11
CA VAL A 105 1.27 18.87 -1.93
C VAL A 105 0.43 20.12 -2.24
N GLY A 106 -0.87 20.04 -1.98
CA GLY A 106 -1.83 21.13 -2.18
C GLY A 106 -3.19 20.79 -1.57
N GLN A 107 -4.26 21.30 -2.17
CA GLN A 107 -5.64 21.08 -1.71
C GLN A 107 -6.15 19.64 -1.97
N MET A 108 -5.59 18.94 -2.95
CA MET A 108 -6.09 17.64 -3.38
C MET A 108 -5.75 16.54 -2.36
N GLY A 109 -6.72 15.68 -2.07
CA GLY A 109 -6.60 14.47 -1.24
C GLY A 109 -6.87 14.67 0.25
N ASN A 110 -6.96 15.91 0.72
CA ASN A 110 -7.17 16.27 2.12
C ASN A 110 -8.47 17.06 2.33
N VAL A 111 -8.64 17.67 3.50
CA VAL A 111 -9.89 18.34 3.90
C VAL A 111 -10.00 19.81 3.47
N ILE A 112 -8.98 20.34 2.77
CA ILE A 112 -8.94 21.73 2.34
C ILE A 112 -9.44 21.85 0.90
N ASP A 113 -10.31 22.83 0.64
CA ASP A 113 -10.84 23.10 -0.71
C ASP A 113 -10.18 24.32 -1.38
N ASP A 114 -9.44 25.12 -0.60
CA ASP A 114 -8.76 26.34 -1.06
C ASP A 114 -7.40 26.01 -1.70
N ILE A 115 -7.07 26.69 -2.80
CA ILE A 115 -5.75 26.57 -3.47
C ILE A 115 -4.62 26.84 -2.45
N ALA A 116 -3.70 25.89 -2.33
CA ALA A 116 -2.63 25.90 -1.33
C ALA A 116 -1.36 25.21 -1.85
N GLY A 117 -0.33 25.10 -0.99
CA GLY A 117 0.89 24.35 -1.28
C GLY A 117 1.55 24.74 -2.59
N HIS A 118 1.84 23.76 -3.46
CA HIS A 118 2.52 23.99 -4.73
C HIS A 118 1.73 24.90 -5.67
N GLU A 119 0.43 24.70 -5.84
CA GLU A 119 -0.38 25.50 -6.77
C GLU A 119 -0.42 26.99 -6.38
N ALA A 120 -0.39 27.28 -5.08
CA ALA A 120 -0.40 28.64 -4.57
C ALA A 120 0.99 29.34 -4.62
N THR A 121 2.08 28.57 -4.54
CA THR A 121 3.42 29.12 -4.27
C THR A 121 4.46 28.84 -5.35
N GLY A 122 4.33 27.73 -6.08
CA GLY A 122 5.32 27.20 -6.99
C GLY A 122 6.59 26.67 -6.30
N GLU A 123 6.60 26.49 -4.98
CA GLU A 123 7.80 26.05 -4.25
C GLU A 123 8.08 24.55 -4.45
N GLU A 124 9.35 24.20 -4.64
CA GLU A 124 9.82 22.81 -4.86
C GLU A 124 9.68 21.94 -3.60
N LYS A 125 9.61 22.54 -2.40
CA LYS A 125 9.40 21.81 -1.14
C LYS A 125 8.05 21.09 -1.08
N TYR A 126 7.14 21.38 -2.01
CA TYR A 126 5.84 20.73 -2.14
C TYR A 126 5.81 19.68 -3.26
N TYR A 127 6.94 19.35 -3.89
CA TYR A 127 6.99 18.24 -4.84
C TYR A 127 6.67 16.90 -4.18
N ASP A 128 6.14 15.98 -4.98
CA ASP A 128 5.67 14.66 -4.56
C ASP A 128 4.38 14.68 -3.72
N VAL A 129 3.77 13.50 -3.59
CA VAL A 129 2.58 13.31 -2.75
C VAL A 129 3.04 13.01 -1.33
N GLN A 130 3.27 14.07 -0.56
CA GLN A 130 3.77 13.98 0.82
C GLN A 130 2.63 13.74 1.84
N CYS A 131 2.99 13.67 3.13
CA CYS A 131 2.04 13.46 4.23
C CYS A 131 0.84 14.41 4.17
N GLU A 132 1.12 15.69 3.90
CA GLU A 132 0.10 16.75 3.94
C GLU A 132 -0.87 16.67 2.74
N ALA A 133 -0.54 15.95 1.67
CA ALA A 133 -1.49 15.74 0.56
C ALA A 133 -2.75 14.98 1.04
N CYS A 134 -2.63 14.06 2.00
CA CYS A 134 -3.77 13.35 2.58
C CYS A 134 -4.20 13.94 3.92
N HIS A 135 -3.25 14.33 4.77
CA HIS A 135 -3.52 14.79 6.12
C HIS A 135 -3.95 16.27 6.18
N GLY A 136 -3.56 17.09 5.20
CA GLY A 136 -3.75 18.53 5.19
C GLY A 136 -2.63 19.29 5.91
N PRO A 137 -2.79 20.62 6.11
CA PRO A 137 -1.77 21.51 6.68
C PRO A 137 -1.26 21.07 8.06
N GLY A 138 0.05 20.90 8.19
CA GLY A 138 0.69 20.41 9.41
C GLY A 138 1.18 21.50 10.38
N LEU A 139 1.22 22.77 9.99
CA LEU A 139 1.90 23.82 10.77
C LEU A 139 1.41 23.94 12.22
N GLU A 140 0.09 23.92 12.46
CA GLU A 140 -0.45 24.00 13.83
C GLU A 140 0.03 22.82 14.70
N HIS A 141 0.07 21.62 14.11
CA HIS A 141 0.53 20.41 14.79
C HIS A 141 2.01 20.48 15.12
N VAL A 142 2.84 20.88 14.14
CA VAL A 142 4.29 20.99 14.32
C VAL A 142 4.63 22.01 15.41
N GLN A 143 3.89 23.12 15.49
CA GLN A 143 4.08 24.16 16.52
C GLN A 143 3.56 23.75 17.91
N ASN A 144 2.57 22.86 17.98
CA ASN A 144 1.92 22.46 19.24
C ASN A 144 1.43 21.01 19.20
N PRO A 145 2.33 20.01 19.25
CA PRO A 145 1.99 18.62 19.02
C PRO A 145 1.12 18.06 20.15
N LYS A 146 -0.19 17.98 19.89
CA LYS A 146 -1.20 17.38 20.77
C LYS A 146 -2.31 16.75 19.95
N GLU A 147 -3.04 15.80 20.54
CA GLU A 147 -4.16 15.09 19.89
C GLU A 147 -5.12 16.02 19.13
N ALA A 148 -5.48 17.16 19.73
CA ALA A 148 -6.42 18.11 19.14
C ALA A 148 -5.89 18.87 17.89
N THR A 149 -4.62 18.71 17.55
CA THR A 149 -3.98 19.35 16.39
C THR A 149 -3.56 18.34 15.34
N VAL A 150 -3.76 17.04 15.57
CA VAL A 150 -3.34 16.02 14.61
C VAL A 150 -4.16 16.19 13.34
N PRO A 151 -3.52 16.44 12.18
CA PRO A 151 -4.21 16.51 10.91
C PRO A 151 -4.62 15.08 10.53
N LEU A 152 -5.92 14.80 10.43
CA LEU A 152 -6.44 13.47 10.13
C LEU A 152 -6.79 13.35 8.66
N ALA A 153 -6.24 12.31 8.01
CA ALA A 153 -6.58 11.99 6.64
C ALA A 153 -8.00 11.38 6.55
N PRO A 154 -8.77 11.71 5.51
CA PRO A 154 -10.00 11.02 5.16
C PRO A 154 -9.68 9.62 4.60
N LEU A 155 -10.44 8.61 5.05
CA LEU A 155 -10.40 7.26 4.48
C LEU A 155 -11.58 6.97 3.55
N ASN A 156 -12.57 7.86 3.49
CA ASN A 156 -13.52 7.86 2.39
C ASN A 156 -12.79 8.11 1.07
N VAL A 157 -13.35 7.59 -0.01
CA VAL A 157 -12.70 7.61 -1.32
C VAL A 157 -12.85 8.97 -2.01
N GLY A 158 -13.80 9.82 -1.59
CA GLY A 158 -14.10 11.07 -2.31
C GLY A 158 -14.77 10.82 -3.67
N ALA A 159 -15.50 9.71 -3.81
CA ALA A 159 -16.11 9.28 -5.08
C ALA A 159 -17.42 10.00 -5.44
N ASP A 160 -17.92 10.88 -4.57
CA ASP A 160 -19.09 11.71 -4.86
C ASP A 160 -18.71 13.19 -4.83
N ALA A 161 -19.40 14.01 -5.62
CA ALA A 161 -19.10 15.44 -5.78
C ALA A 161 -19.35 16.28 -4.50
N THR A 162 -19.74 15.66 -3.39
CA THR A 162 -20.00 16.30 -2.09
C THR A 162 -19.02 15.87 -0.99
N ALA A 163 -18.22 14.84 -1.23
CA ALA A 163 -17.19 14.34 -0.33
C ALA A 163 -15.84 14.84 -0.85
N THR A 164 -15.30 15.85 -0.18
CA THR A 164 -13.94 16.34 -0.42
C THR A 164 -12.93 15.51 0.36
N GLY A 165 -11.75 15.35 -0.23
CA GLY A 165 -10.63 14.57 0.27
C GLY A 165 -10.68 13.08 -0.05
N GLY A 166 -9.53 12.43 0.16
CA GLY A 166 -9.33 11.00 -0.03
C GLY A 166 -8.64 10.65 -1.34
N CYS A 167 -8.40 9.36 -1.54
CA CYS A 167 -7.60 8.86 -2.66
C CYS A 167 -8.19 9.23 -4.04
N GLY A 168 -9.51 9.40 -4.13
CA GLY A 168 -10.22 9.63 -5.38
C GLY A 168 -10.04 11.01 -5.97
N GLU A 169 -9.55 12.00 -5.23
CA GLU A 169 -9.26 13.31 -5.84
C GLU A 169 -8.12 13.21 -6.88
N CYS A 170 -7.20 12.25 -6.71
CA CYS A 170 -6.11 11.98 -7.64
C CYS A 170 -6.33 10.71 -8.47
N HIS A 171 -6.91 9.66 -7.88
CA HIS A 171 -7.09 8.34 -8.50
C HIS A 171 -8.50 8.13 -9.08
N SER A 172 -9.09 9.19 -9.60
CA SER A 172 -10.30 9.13 -10.41
C SER A 172 -10.06 9.77 -11.77
N ASP A 173 -10.92 9.44 -12.73
CA ASP A 173 -10.91 10.05 -14.05
C ASP A 173 -12.27 10.69 -14.39
N PRO A 174 -12.68 11.75 -13.66
CA PRO A 174 -13.98 12.38 -13.88
C PRO A 174 -14.05 13.13 -15.22
N THR A 175 -12.89 13.42 -15.83
CA THR A 175 -12.80 14.12 -17.13
C THR A 175 -12.76 13.16 -18.32
N GLY A 176 -12.63 11.85 -18.10
CA GLY A 176 -12.63 10.82 -19.13
C GLY A 176 -11.33 10.73 -19.93
N GLY A 177 -10.21 11.17 -19.34
CA GLY A 177 -8.87 11.08 -19.93
C GLY A 177 -8.24 9.69 -19.86
N GLY A 178 -8.82 8.76 -19.12
CA GLY A 178 -8.52 7.35 -19.04
C GLY A 178 -7.27 6.96 -18.24
N HIS A 179 -6.53 7.91 -17.66
CA HIS A 179 -5.19 7.64 -17.12
C HIS A 179 -5.18 6.92 -15.76
N HIS A 180 -6.06 7.29 -14.83
CA HIS A 180 -6.06 6.75 -13.46
C HIS A 180 -7.47 6.39 -12.93
N PRO A 181 -8.27 5.56 -13.64
CA PRO A 181 -9.69 5.31 -13.32
C PRO A 181 -9.88 4.28 -12.18
N PHE A 182 -9.06 4.31 -11.13
CA PHE A 182 -9.11 3.35 -10.03
C PHE A 182 -10.42 3.43 -9.27
N VAL A 183 -10.85 4.64 -8.92
CA VAL A 183 -12.11 4.88 -8.22
C VAL A 183 -13.31 4.55 -9.11
N ASP A 184 -13.24 4.89 -10.39
CA ASP A 184 -14.30 4.61 -11.37
C ASP A 184 -14.55 3.10 -11.51
N GLU A 185 -13.48 2.30 -11.56
CA GLU A 185 -13.57 0.84 -11.57
C GLU A 185 -14.01 0.29 -10.19
N TRP A 186 -13.43 0.75 -9.10
CA TRP A 186 -13.78 0.30 -7.74
C TRP A 186 -15.25 0.57 -7.40
N ALA A 187 -15.79 1.73 -7.78
CA ALA A 187 -17.18 2.12 -7.51
C ALA A 187 -18.19 1.22 -8.23
N GLN A 188 -17.80 0.61 -9.36
CA GLN A 188 -18.60 -0.38 -10.08
C GLN A 188 -18.49 -1.79 -9.49
N SER A 189 -17.48 -2.04 -8.65
CA SER A 189 -17.29 -3.31 -7.99
C SER A 189 -18.25 -3.50 -6.81
N ARG A 190 -18.38 -4.76 -6.36
CA ARG A 190 -19.11 -5.06 -5.12
C ARG A 190 -18.43 -4.51 -3.86
N HIS A 191 -17.13 -4.22 -3.90
CA HIS A 191 -16.40 -3.60 -2.79
C HIS A 191 -16.76 -2.11 -2.63
N GLY A 192 -16.93 -1.40 -3.75
CA GLY A 192 -17.40 -0.01 -3.77
C GLY A 192 -18.90 0.16 -3.55
N ASP A 193 -19.70 -0.87 -3.82
CA ASP A 193 -21.15 -0.84 -3.61
C ASP A 193 -21.52 -0.80 -2.11
N ALA A 194 -21.96 0.37 -1.64
CA ALA A 194 -22.43 0.58 -0.27
C ALA A 194 -23.61 -0.35 0.10
N SER A 195 -24.47 -0.70 -0.86
CA SER A 195 -25.65 -1.55 -0.61
C SER A 195 -25.27 -3.00 -0.29
N THR A 196 -24.14 -3.48 -0.85
CA THR A 196 -23.62 -4.85 -0.59
C THR A 196 -23.22 -5.03 0.88
N HIS A 197 -22.98 -3.93 1.59
CA HIS A 197 -22.38 -3.97 2.91
C HIS A 197 -23.24 -3.38 4.03
N LYS A 198 -24.19 -2.48 3.72
CA LYS A 198 -24.86 -1.65 4.73
C LYS A 198 -25.49 -2.45 5.88
N ASP A 199 -26.07 -3.62 5.59
CA ASP A 199 -26.78 -4.42 6.60
C ASP A 199 -25.83 -5.28 7.46
N TYR A 200 -24.56 -5.38 7.08
CA TYR A 200 -23.56 -6.24 7.70
C TYR A 200 -22.40 -5.49 8.34
N ARG A 201 -22.16 -4.22 7.95
CA ARG A 201 -21.10 -3.35 8.48
C ARG A 201 -21.11 -3.21 9.99
N GLU A 202 -22.29 -3.09 10.59
CA GLU A 202 -22.43 -2.94 12.05
C GLU A 202 -22.79 -4.25 12.76
N ARG A 203 -22.87 -5.35 12.01
CA ARG A 203 -23.27 -6.64 12.59
C ARG A 203 -22.03 -7.34 13.14
N SER A 204 -22.03 -7.58 14.46
CA SER A 204 -20.99 -8.34 15.14
C SER A 204 -20.68 -9.67 14.43
N GLY A 205 -19.40 -9.84 14.10
CA GLY A 205 -18.89 -11.01 13.39
C GLY A 205 -19.10 -10.94 11.88
N CYS A 206 -19.57 -9.83 11.32
CA CYS A 206 -19.67 -9.55 9.88
C CYS A 206 -18.92 -8.27 9.49
N ASP A 207 -18.84 -7.32 10.43
CA ASP A 207 -18.08 -6.09 10.37
C ASP A 207 -16.63 -6.28 9.90
N GLY A 208 -15.95 -7.33 10.37
CA GLY A 208 -14.55 -7.65 9.98
C GLY A 208 -14.28 -7.92 8.49
N CYS A 209 -15.32 -8.04 7.66
CA CYS A 209 -15.16 -8.17 6.20
C CYS A 209 -16.06 -7.23 5.41
N HIS A 210 -17.09 -6.66 6.05
CA HIS A 210 -18.08 -5.84 5.37
C HIS A 210 -17.98 -4.35 5.69
N GLY A 211 -17.31 -3.96 6.77
CA GLY A 211 -16.95 -2.57 7.09
C GLY A 211 -15.45 -2.37 7.05
N GLY A 212 -15.00 -1.23 6.53
CA GLY A 212 -13.58 -0.93 6.44
C GLY A 212 -12.95 -0.77 7.82
N GLU A 213 -13.63 -0.07 8.74
CA GLU A 213 -13.18 0.05 10.13
C GLU A 213 -13.10 -1.32 10.81
N GLY A 214 -14.14 -2.14 10.68
CA GLY A 214 -14.15 -3.51 11.21
C GLY A 214 -13.02 -4.37 10.64
N ALA A 215 -12.78 -4.31 9.33
CA ALA A 215 -11.70 -5.06 8.67
C ALA A 215 -10.32 -4.63 9.15
N LEU A 216 -10.03 -3.32 9.16
CA LEU A 216 -8.77 -2.77 9.66
C LEU A 216 -8.53 -3.18 11.11
N ARG A 217 -9.54 -3.06 11.97
CA ARG A 217 -9.46 -3.49 13.38
C ARG A 217 -9.19 -4.99 13.51
N ALA A 218 -9.84 -5.82 12.69
CA ALA A 218 -9.64 -7.27 12.69
C ALA A 218 -8.21 -7.67 12.30
N TRP A 219 -7.49 -6.80 11.58
CA TRP A 219 -6.09 -7.01 11.20
C TRP A 219 -5.10 -6.31 12.14
N GLY A 220 -5.59 -5.71 13.23
CA GLY A 220 -4.74 -5.01 14.19
C GLY A 220 -4.29 -3.62 13.73
N VAL A 221 -4.87 -3.09 12.64
CA VAL A 221 -4.62 -1.72 12.20
C VAL A 221 -5.41 -0.77 13.11
N ASN A 222 -4.70 -0.12 14.02
CA ASN A 222 -5.27 0.82 14.98
C ASN A 222 -4.72 2.24 14.71
N THR A 223 -5.18 2.84 13.62
CA THR A 223 -4.88 4.25 13.28
C THR A 223 -6.10 5.13 13.51
N GLU A 224 -5.85 6.42 13.75
CA GLU A 224 -6.88 7.46 13.70
C GLU A 224 -7.03 7.95 12.25
N TYR A 225 -8.25 8.35 11.90
CA TYR A 225 -8.64 8.92 10.61
C TYR A 225 -9.93 9.72 10.79
N LEU A 226 -10.25 10.58 9.83
CA LEU A 226 -11.30 11.60 9.99
C LEU A 226 -12.67 11.01 10.33
N GLU A 227 -13.06 9.92 9.67
CA GLU A 227 -14.38 9.29 9.81
C GLU A 227 -14.49 8.38 11.04
N LYS A 228 -13.40 8.13 11.76
CA LYS A 228 -13.39 7.11 12.82
C LYS A 228 -14.37 7.48 13.93
N GLY A 229 -15.30 6.58 14.22
CA GLY A 229 -16.35 6.82 15.22
C GLY A 229 -17.37 7.90 14.84
N GLN A 230 -17.36 8.38 13.59
CA GLN A 230 -18.31 9.35 13.06
C GLN A 230 -19.38 8.63 12.22
N GLY A 231 -20.51 8.28 12.84
CA GLY A 231 -21.64 7.69 12.11
C GLY A 231 -21.45 6.22 11.73
N ASP A 232 -21.89 5.86 10.52
CA ASP A 232 -21.79 4.50 9.98
C ASP A 232 -20.34 4.17 9.57
N GLN A 233 -19.91 2.92 9.70
CA GLN A 233 -18.57 2.53 9.26
C GLN A 233 -18.33 2.81 7.77
N ILE A 234 -17.11 3.29 7.48
CA ILE A 234 -16.59 3.38 6.12
C ILE A 234 -16.71 2.04 5.39
N GLY A 235 -16.78 2.11 4.07
CA GLY A 235 -16.80 0.92 3.23
C GLY A 235 -15.46 0.21 3.12
N ILE A 236 -15.40 -0.77 2.21
CA ILE A 236 -14.13 -1.37 1.82
C ILE A 236 -13.44 -0.40 0.86
N THR A 237 -12.81 0.62 1.43
CA THR A 237 -12.12 1.70 0.70
C THR A 237 -10.69 1.31 0.34
N CYS A 238 -9.99 2.17 -0.40
CA CYS A 238 -8.63 1.92 -0.89
C CYS A 238 -7.66 1.53 0.25
N ALA A 239 -7.70 2.27 1.36
CA ALA A 239 -6.82 2.07 2.51
C ALA A 239 -7.08 0.78 3.30
N VAL A 240 -8.18 0.07 3.02
CA VAL A 240 -8.37 -1.28 3.52
C VAL A 240 -7.35 -2.20 2.86
N CYS A 241 -7.20 -2.15 1.53
CA CYS A 241 -6.23 -3.01 0.84
C CYS A 241 -4.81 -2.46 0.88
N HIS A 242 -4.66 -1.13 0.79
CA HIS A 242 -3.38 -0.44 0.67
C HIS A 242 -2.97 0.27 1.97
N ASP A 243 -1.68 0.25 2.29
CA ASP A 243 -1.09 1.10 3.33
C ASP A 243 -0.34 2.28 2.68
N PRO A 244 -0.84 3.52 2.78
CA PRO A 244 -0.20 4.67 2.14
C PRO A 244 1.20 4.97 2.69
N HIS A 245 1.59 4.36 3.81
CA HIS A 245 2.86 4.60 4.48
C HIS A 245 3.84 3.42 4.41
N SER A 246 3.58 2.38 3.61
CA SER A 246 4.44 1.19 3.56
C SER A 246 4.55 0.62 2.15
N ASP A 247 5.76 0.21 1.79
CA ASP A 247 6.11 -0.55 0.59
C ASP A 247 6.41 -2.03 0.88
N GLU A 248 6.11 -2.51 2.11
CA GLU A 248 6.42 -3.87 2.56
C GLU A 248 5.93 -4.95 1.59
N ASN A 249 4.77 -4.72 0.95
CA ASN A 249 4.31 -5.50 -0.18
C ASN A 249 4.18 -4.60 -1.42
N ALA A 250 4.42 -5.19 -2.60
CA ALA A 250 4.27 -4.53 -3.89
C ALA A 250 2.91 -3.80 -3.99
N HIS A 251 2.91 -2.63 -4.64
CA HIS A 251 1.73 -1.77 -4.76
C HIS A 251 1.15 -1.32 -3.41
N GLN A 252 1.99 -1.25 -2.38
CA GLN A 252 1.64 -0.82 -1.03
C GLN A 252 0.53 -1.65 -0.39
N LEU A 253 0.43 -2.94 -0.71
CA LEU A 253 -0.61 -3.79 -0.15
C LEU A 253 -0.33 -4.09 1.35
N ARG A 254 -1.39 -4.16 2.16
CA ARG A 254 -1.26 -4.54 3.59
C ARG A 254 -0.85 -5.99 3.78
N TRP A 255 -1.16 -6.84 2.80
CA TRP A 255 -0.86 -8.26 2.79
C TRP A 255 -0.45 -8.67 1.39
N PRO A 256 0.42 -9.68 1.25
CA PRO A 256 0.78 -10.22 -0.05
C PRO A 256 -0.43 -10.85 -0.76
N VAL A 257 -0.41 -10.88 -2.09
CA VAL A 257 -1.40 -11.57 -2.93
C VAL A 257 -0.90 -12.90 -3.49
N ASP A 258 0.39 -13.16 -3.38
CA ASP A 258 1.08 -14.38 -3.83
C ASP A 258 1.26 -15.43 -2.71
N ASN A 259 0.94 -15.08 -1.46
CA ASN A 259 1.07 -16.00 -0.33
C ASN A 259 -0.02 -17.08 -0.35
N ARG A 260 0.38 -18.36 -0.19
CA ARG A 260 -0.46 -19.56 -0.23
C ARG A 260 -0.95 -20.03 1.15
N ASP A 261 -0.97 -19.11 2.10
CA ASP A 261 -1.61 -19.26 3.40
C ASP A 261 -2.87 -18.39 3.42
N VAL A 262 -4.03 -19.01 3.71
CA VAL A 262 -5.33 -18.33 3.77
C VAL A 262 -5.35 -17.17 4.76
N ASP A 263 -4.53 -17.24 5.81
CA ASP A 263 -4.42 -16.21 6.83
C ASP A 263 -3.42 -15.12 6.49
N GLN A 264 -2.61 -15.27 5.43
CA GLN A 264 -1.57 -14.31 5.05
C GLN A 264 -1.80 -13.69 3.67
N ASN A 265 -2.84 -14.11 2.94
CA ASN A 265 -3.20 -13.56 1.63
C ASN A 265 -4.25 -12.45 1.74
N LEU A 266 -4.03 -11.31 1.10
CA LEU A 266 -4.91 -10.14 1.17
C LEU A 266 -6.38 -10.47 0.85
N CYS A 267 -6.63 -11.14 -0.28
CA CYS A 267 -7.99 -11.45 -0.70
C CYS A 267 -8.66 -12.43 0.26
N MET A 268 -7.87 -13.37 0.79
CA MET A 268 -8.38 -14.44 1.64
C MET A 268 -8.71 -13.95 3.05
N LYS A 269 -8.21 -12.79 3.50
CA LYS A 269 -8.64 -12.16 4.76
C LYS A 269 -10.14 -12.02 4.90
N CYS A 270 -10.85 -11.79 3.80
CA CYS A 270 -12.32 -11.76 3.74
C CYS A 270 -12.92 -12.99 3.05
N HIS A 271 -12.19 -13.60 2.11
CA HIS A 271 -12.65 -14.71 1.29
C HIS A 271 -12.34 -16.10 1.86
N GLN A 272 -12.49 -16.27 3.18
CA GLN A 272 -12.22 -17.54 3.87
C GLN A 272 -13.21 -17.94 4.99
N ARG A 273 -14.36 -17.26 5.13
CA ARG A 273 -15.15 -17.29 6.37
C ARG A 273 -15.68 -18.67 6.81
N ARG A 274 -16.30 -19.45 5.92
CA ARG A 274 -16.82 -20.79 6.22
C ARG A 274 -16.69 -21.67 4.99
N ALA A 275 -15.58 -22.39 4.89
CA ALA A 275 -15.29 -23.30 3.79
C ALA A 275 -15.84 -24.72 4.00
N VAL A 276 -15.88 -25.19 5.24
CA VAL A 276 -16.54 -26.46 5.60
C VAL A 276 -18.03 -26.20 5.87
N PRO A 277 -18.95 -26.82 5.10
CA PRO A 277 -20.38 -26.73 5.41
C PRO A 277 -20.69 -27.49 6.70
N ASP A 278 -21.55 -26.89 7.53
CA ASP A 278 -22.12 -27.56 8.70
C ASP A 278 -23.40 -28.30 8.28
N PRO A 279 -23.43 -29.66 8.32
CA PRO A 279 -24.61 -30.44 7.95
C PRO A 279 -25.84 -30.18 8.85
N GLY A 280 -25.64 -29.61 10.05
CA GLY A 280 -26.71 -29.19 10.96
C GLY A 280 -27.25 -27.79 10.70
N SER A 281 -26.65 -27.04 9.78
CA SER A 281 -27.01 -25.67 9.45
C SER A 281 -27.79 -25.61 8.14
N SER A 282 -28.86 -24.80 8.10
CA SER A 282 -29.55 -24.46 6.83
C SER A 282 -28.72 -23.51 5.95
N ARG A 283 -27.61 -22.98 6.45
CA ARG A 283 -26.67 -22.12 5.74
C ARG A 283 -25.48 -22.95 5.26
N GLY A 284 -25.28 -23.00 3.94
CA GLY A 284 -24.13 -23.65 3.29
C GLY A 284 -22.80 -22.91 3.51
N PRO A 285 -21.73 -23.28 2.78
CA PRO A 285 -20.47 -22.55 2.81
C PRO A 285 -20.67 -21.06 2.53
N HIS A 286 -19.82 -20.21 3.09
CA HIS A 286 -19.90 -18.78 2.89
C HIS A 286 -18.50 -18.18 2.76
N SER A 287 -18.28 -17.51 1.64
CA SER A 287 -16.96 -17.01 1.24
C SER A 287 -15.86 -18.09 1.28
N PRO A 288 -16.03 -19.27 0.62
CA PRO A 288 -15.06 -20.36 0.69
C PRO A 288 -13.93 -20.24 -0.35
N GLN A 289 -13.77 -19.10 -1.05
CA GLN A 289 -12.94 -19.00 -2.26
C GLN A 289 -11.45 -19.29 -1.99
N GLY A 290 -10.86 -18.70 -0.95
CA GLY A 290 -9.45 -18.92 -0.60
C GLY A 290 -9.15 -20.38 -0.24
N PRO A 291 -9.84 -20.96 0.77
CA PRO A 291 -9.74 -22.37 1.11
C PRO A 291 -9.98 -23.31 -0.08
N LEU A 292 -10.95 -22.99 -0.94
CA LEU A 292 -11.21 -23.75 -2.17
C LEU A 292 -10.05 -23.67 -3.16
N LEU A 293 -9.51 -22.48 -3.40
CA LEU A 293 -8.39 -22.25 -4.31
C LEU A 293 -7.16 -23.05 -3.86
N LEU A 294 -6.85 -22.99 -2.57
CA LEU A 294 -5.66 -23.63 -1.98
C LEU A 294 -5.86 -25.11 -1.66
N GLY A 295 -7.10 -25.61 -1.72
CA GLY A 295 -7.44 -27.00 -1.39
C GLY A 295 -7.30 -27.33 0.10
N GLN A 296 -7.46 -26.34 0.97
CA GLN A 296 -7.25 -26.42 2.41
C GLN A 296 -8.62 -26.31 3.12
N ASP A 297 -8.91 -27.22 4.06
CA ASP A 297 -10.09 -27.16 4.95
C ASP A 297 -11.41 -26.74 4.27
N VAL A 298 -11.68 -27.32 3.09
CA VAL A 298 -12.80 -26.93 2.23
C VAL A 298 -13.72 -28.11 1.93
N GLY A 299 -15.03 -27.83 1.98
CA GLY A 299 -16.06 -28.84 1.70
C GLY A 299 -16.22 -29.83 2.85
N TRP A 300 -17.10 -30.81 2.66
CA TRP A 300 -17.30 -31.90 3.60
C TRP A 300 -16.55 -33.13 3.14
N ILE A 301 -15.69 -33.65 4.00
CA ILE A 301 -14.94 -34.90 3.76
C ILE A 301 -15.58 -35.99 4.64
N PRO A 302 -16.04 -37.12 4.06
CA PRO A 302 -16.63 -38.19 4.84
C PRO A 302 -15.66 -38.74 5.90
N PRO A 303 -16.15 -39.14 7.08
CA PRO A 303 -15.30 -39.82 8.06
C PRO A 303 -14.64 -41.07 7.46
N ASN A 304 -13.34 -41.23 7.71
CA ASN A 304 -12.50 -42.31 7.18
C ASN A 304 -12.27 -42.27 5.66
N PHE A 305 -12.67 -41.19 4.98
CA PHE A 305 -12.24 -40.96 3.61
C PHE A 305 -10.79 -40.50 3.61
N ALA A 306 -9.92 -41.30 3.01
CA ALA A 306 -8.53 -40.93 2.74
C ALA A 306 -8.41 -40.66 1.24
N PHE A 307 -7.78 -39.55 0.86
CA PHE A 307 -7.38 -39.33 -0.52
C PHE A 307 -6.26 -40.30 -0.87
N ASP A 308 -6.41 -41.02 -1.99
CA ASP A 308 -5.43 -42.03 -2.48
C ASP A 308 -4.08 -41.39 -2.86
N THR A 309 -4.07 -40.08 -3.06
CA THR A 309 -2.86 -39.32 -3.38
C THR A 309 -2.37 -38.58 -2.16
N ILE A 310 -1.18 -38.97 -1.69
CA ILE A 310 -0.25 -38.07 -1.00
C ILE A 310 0.05 -36.96 -2.01
N PHE A 311 -0.78 -35.92 -2.05
CA PHE A 311 -0.47 -34.71 -2.79
C PHE A 311 0.83 -34.16 -2.20
N ALA A 312 1.76 -33.75 -3.06
CA ALA A 312 3.09 -33.25 -2.67
C ALA A 312 3.03 -32.09 -1.65
N ASP A 313 1.87 -31.43 -1.49
CA ASP A 313 1.56 -30.35 -0.56
C ASP A 313 0.84 -30.81 0.73
N GLY A 314 1.22 -31.95 1.32
CA GLY A 314 0.73 -32.32 2.66
C GLY A 314 -0.77 -32.68 2.74
N GLY A 315 -1.38 -33.12 1.64
CA GLY A 315 -2.75 -33.66 1.63
C GLY A 315 -3.87 -32.73 1.11
N ALA A 316 -3.52 -31.56 0.58
CA ALA A 316 -4.49 -30.64 -0.03
C ALA A 316 -4.91 -31.08 -1.45
N ILE A 317 -6.22 -30.98 -1.79
CA ILE A 317 -6.71 -31.15 -3.17
C ILE A 317 -6.62 -29.80 -3.88
N ARG A 318 -5.45 -29.53 -4.46
CA ARG A 318 -5.17 -28.24 -5.10
C ARG A 318 -5.29 -28.32 -6.61
N GLY A 319 -6.14 -27.47 -7.19
CA GLY A 319 -6.23 -27.28 -8.64
C GLY A 319 -5.06 -26.45 -9.18
N THR A 320 -4.94 -26.36 -10.51
CA THR A 320 -3.90 -25.55 -11.18
C THR A 320 -3.96 -24.06 -10.84
N HIS A 321 -5.14 -23.54 -10.50
CA HIS A 321 -5.31 -22.13 -10.12
C HIS A 321 -4.74 -21.83 -8.72
N GLY A 322 -4.60 -22.84 -7.86
CA GLY A 322 -4.01 -22.70 -6.53
C GLY A 322 -2.57 -23.17 -6.44
N SER A 323 -1.97 -23.65 -7.53
CA SER A 323 -0.60 -24.16 -7.58
C SER A 323 0.41 -23.09 -7.95
N GLU A 324 1.71 -23.43 -7.91
CA GLU A 324 2.82 -22.57 -8.33
C GLU A 324 2.75 -22.03 -9.77
N ALA A 325 1.86 -22.58 -10.60
CA ALA A 325 1.60 -22.04 -11.93
C ALA A 325 0.84 -20.70 -11.90
N ASN A 326 0.16 -20.38 -10.80
CA ASN A 326 -0.54 -19.12 -10.58
C ASN A 326 0.15 -18.38 -9.42
N GLN A 327 1.00 -17.41 -9.75
CA GLN A 327 1.89 -16.76 -8.77
C GLN A 327 1.12 -15.81 -7.84
N GLU A 328 0.16 -15.03 -8.34
CA GLU A 328 -0.56 -14.01 -7.54
C GLU A 328 -1.99 -14.46 -7.20
N LEU A 329 -2.27 -15.75 -7.37
CA LEU A 329 -3.51 -16.39 -6.92
C LEU A 329 -4.77 -15.69 -7.45
N CYS A 330 -5.52 -15.03 -6.56
CA CYS A 330 -6.74 -14.31 -6.91
C CYS A 330 -6.45 -13.13 -7.84
N ALA A 331 -5.35 -12.40 -7.60
CA ALA A 331 -5.01 -11.17 -8.31
C ALA A 331 -4.70 -11.44 -9.79
N THR A 332 -4.04 -12.56 -10.11
CA THR A 332 -3.70 -12.94 -11.49
C THR A 332 -4.89 -13.01 -12.44
N CYS A 333 -6.09 -13.26 -11.93
CA CYS A 333 -7.29 -13.21 -12.76
C CYS A 333 -8.14 -11.98 -12.45
N HIS A 334 -8.30 -11.61 -11.18
CA HIS A 334 -9.27 -10.60 -10.78
C HIS A 334 -8.77 -9.17 -10.87
N LEU A 335 -7.46 -8.93 -10.93
CA LEU A 335 -6.82 -7.60 -11.00
C LEU A 335 -6.06 -7.42 -12.33
N ASN A 336 -6.67 -7.83 -13.45
CA ASN A 336 -6.04 -7.66 -14.76
C ASN A 336 -5.94 -6.17 -15.13
N SER A 337 -4.73 -5.63 -15.13
CA SER A 337 -4.43 -4.28 -15.60
C SER A 337 -3.83 -4.29 -17.01
N TYR A 338 -4.25 -3.38 -17.87
CA TYR A 338 -3.72 -3.24 -19.24
C TYR A 338 -4.08 -1.89 -19.85
N GLU A 339 -3.27 -1.43 -20.82
CA GLU A 339 -3.61 -0.25 -21.61
C GLU A 339 -4.50 -0.62 -22.81
N VAL A 340 -5.51 0.19 -23.03
CA VAL A 340 -6.37 0.17 -24.21
C VAL A 340 -5.85 1.22 -25.18
N THR A 341 -5.57 0.80 -26.40
CA THR A 341 -5.17 1.68 -27.50
C THR A 341 -6.13 1.54 -28.67
N ASP A 342 -6.36 2.64 -29.41
CA ASP A 342 -7.12 2.60 -30.65
C ASP A 342 -6.42 1.66 -31.66
N PRO A 343 -7.10 0.64 -32.20
CA PRO A 343 -6.46 -0.35 -33.07
C PRO A 343 -6.05 0.21 -34.44
N ALA A 344 -6.59 1.34 -34.87
CA ALA A 344 -6.27 2.00 -36.13
C ALA A 344 -5.13 3.01 -36.00
N THR A 345 -5.06 3.77 -34.90
CA THR A 345 -4.05 4.81 -34.70
C THR A 345 -2.91 4.40 -33.76
N GLY A 346 -3.15 3.44 -32.88
CA GLY A 346 -2.25 3.07 -31.79
C GLY A 346 -2.22 4.08 -30.65
N GLU A 347 -3.09 5.09 -30.66
CA GLU A 347 -3.17 6.10 -29.62
C GLU A 347 -3.80 5.54 -28.34
N PHE A 348 -3.37 6.05 -27.20
CA PHE A 348 -3.93 5.70 -25.89
C PHE A 348 -5.42 6.06 -25.81
N VAL A 349 -6.18 5.19 -25.16
CA VAL A 349 -7.62 5.39 -24.91
C VAL A 349 -7.92 5.31 -23.42
N PHE A 350 -7.41 4.29 -22.73
CA PHE A 350 -7.78 4.01 -21.34
C PHE A 350 -6.76 3.10 -20.65
N SER A 351 -6.56 3.30 -19.34
CA SER A 351 -5.78 2.41 -18.48
C SER A 351 -6.73 1.55 -17.65
N ALA A 352 -6.89 0.29 -18.01
CA ALA A 352 -7.62 -0.67 -17.18
C ALA A 352 -6.79 -0.97 -15.93
N THR A 353 -7.35 -0.69 -14.75
CA THR A 353 -6.60 -0.81 -13.47
C THR A 353 -6.83 -2.14 -12.76
N GLY A 354 -7.81 -2.91 -13.21
CA GLY A 354 -8.21 -4.18 -12.60
C GLY A 354 -9.13 -4.04 -11.38
N HIS A 355 -9.47 -2.82 -10.96
CA HIS A 355 -10.26 -2.54 -9.74
C HIS A 355 -11.77 -2.79 -9.91
N LEU A 356 -12.18 -3.37 -11.06
CA LEU A 356 -13.48 -4.04 -11.19
C LEU A 356 -13.51 -5.38 -10.42
N PHE A 357 -12.35 -5.95 -10.08
CA PHE A 357 -12.19 -7.25 -9.42
C PHE A 357 -12.81 -8.42 -10.20
N LYS A 358 -12.90 -8.30 -11.53
CA LYS A 358 -13.54 -9.29 -12.39
C LYS A 358 -12.49 -10.17 -13.07
N PRO A 359 -12.69 -11.51 -13.08
CA PRO A 359 -11.75 -12.42 -13.73
C PRO A 359 -11.75 -12.29 -15.25
N THR A 360 -12.92 -11.96 -15.81
CA THR A 360 -13.15 -11.78 -17.25
C THR A 360 -14.17 -10.64 -17.43
N PRO A 361 -13.76 -9.36 -17.30
CA PRO A 361 -14.68 -8.27 -17.57
C PRO A 361 -15.15 -8.34 -19.03
N CYS A 362 -16.43 -8.01 -19.27
CA CYS A 362 -16.87 -7.69 -20.62
C CYS A 362 -16.12 -6.44 -21.08
N VAL A 363 -15.81 -6.33 -22.36
CA VAL A 363 -15.21 -5.11 -22.92
C VAL A 363 -16.15 -4.48 -23.93
N ASP A 364 -16.11 -3.16 -24.04
CA ASP A 364 -16.86 -2.43 -25.06
C ASP A 364 -16.20 -2.55 -26.46
N ALA A 365 -16.69 -1.76 -27.42
CA ALA A 365 -16.18 -1.79 -28.79
C ALA A 365 -14.73 -1.30 -28.91
N GLN A 366 -14.24 -0.55 -27.93
CA GLN A 366 -12.89 0.01 -27.85
C GLN A 366 -11.95 -0.88 -27.05
N GLY A 367 -12.46 -1.88 -26.32
CA GLY A 367 -11.67 -2.76 -25.46
C GLY A 367 -11.62 -2.32 -23.99
N VAL A 368 -12.40 -1.29 -23.62
CA VAL A 368 -12.50 -0.79 -22.25
C VAL A 368 -13.33 -1.76 -21.40
N PRO A 369 -12.85 -2.19 -20.22
CA PRO A 369 -13.61 -3.03 -19.30
C PRO A 369 -14.96 -2.42 -18.89
N THR A 370 -15.98 -3.27 -18.73
CA THR A 370 -17.34 -2.87 -18.32
C THR A 370 -17.84 -3.63 -17.09
N GLY A 371 -18.58 -2.90 -16.25
CA GLY A 371 -19.22 -3.33 -15.00
C GLY A 371 -20.35 -4.34 -15.11
#